data_AF-A0A167A1J7-F1
#
_entry.id   AF-A0A167A1J7-F1
#
_cell.length_a   1.000
_cell.length_b   1.000
_cell.length_c   1.000
_cell.angle_alpha   90.00
_cell.angle_beta   90.00
_cell.angle_gamma   90.00
#
_symmetry.space_group_name_H-M   'P 1'
#
loop_
_entity.id
_entity.type
_entity.pdbx_description
1 polymer ?
#
loop_
_entity_poly.entity_id
_entity_poly.type
_entity_poly.pdbx_seq_one_letter_code
_entity_poly.pdbx_strand_id
1 'polypeptide(L)'
;MNIGDLLAPERVHCQTDVSSKKRALEMLGEMLSNHLPKLTQGEIFDSLLARERLGSTGLGHGVAIPHGRLAGASEACAALLKLEKGVDYDAPDSEPVDILFALVVPADCTDEHLQILALLARMFSDPETLARLRSTSGPSDLLTLVQEWDTEDTG
;
A
#
# COMPACT_ATOMS: atom_id res chain seq x y z
N MET A 1 -13.77 8.30 -6.57
CA MET A 1 -12.41 7.87 -6.96
C MET A 1 -12.30 6.43 -6.51
N ASN A 2 -11.88 5.53 -7.40
CA ASN A 2 -11.74 4.12 -7.10
C ASN A 2 -10.28 3.85 -6.70
N ILE A 3 -10.03 2.98 -5.73
CA ILE A 3 -8.69 2.65 -5.24
C ILE A 3 -7.85 1.99 -6.34
N GLY A 4 -8.46 1.13 -7.15
CA GLY A 4 -7.85 0.40 -8.26
C GLY A 4 -7.32 1.31 -9.36
N ASP A 5 -7.85 2.54 -9.50
CA ASP A 5 -7.35 3.54 -10.46
C ASP A 5 -5.98 4.10 -10.03
N LEU A 6 -5.62 3.99 -8.75
CA LEU A 6 -4.30 4.42 -8.24
C LEU A 6 -3.20 3.40 -8.54
N LEU A 7 -3.58 2.16 -8.85
CA LEU A 7 -2.69 1.06 -9.16
C LEU A 7 -2.50 0.90 -10.67
N ALA A 8 -1.30 0.46 -11.05
CA ALA A 8 -0.99 -0.03 -12.39
C ALA A 8 -0.32 -1.41 -12.26
N PRO A 9 -0.38 -2.28 -13.28
CA PRO A 9 0.21 -3.61 -13.23
C PRO A 9 1.66 -3.64 -12.74
N GLU A 10 2.45 -2.64 -13.12
CA GLU A 10 3.88 -2.53 -12.77
C GLU A 10 4.11 -2.21 -11.29
N ARG A 11 3.08 -1.74 -10.56
CA ARG A 11 3.10 -1.39 -9.14
C ARG A 11 2.33 -2.39 -8.27
N VAL A 12 2.04 -3.57 -8.79
CA VAL A 12 1.49 -4.70 -8.02
C VAL A 12 2.48 -5.85 -8.07
N HIS A 13 2.89 -6.34 -6.90
CA HIS A 13 3.92 -7.39 -6.80
C HIS A 13 3.56 -8.44 -5.75
N CYS A 14 3.92 -9.69 -6.02
CA CYS A 14 3.96 -10.78 -5.05
C CYS A 14 5.44 -11.12 -4.80
N GLN A 15 5.87 -11.20 -3.53
CA GLN A 15 7.28 -11.37 -3.18
C GLN A 15 7.50 -12.46 -2.15
N THR A 16 8.56 -13.24 -2.33
CA THR A 16 8.95 -14.32 -1.42
C THR A 16 10.12 -13.95 -0.50
N ASP A 17 10.94 -12.98 -0.90
CA ASP A 17 12.25 -12.70 -0.29
C ASP A 17 12.28 -11.34 0.43
N VAL A 18 11.23 -11.06 1.20
CA VAL A 18 11.15 -9.87 2.07
C VAL A 18 11.09 -10.31 3.52
N SER A 19 12.13 -10.00 4.27
CA SER A 19 12.31 -10.48 5.65
C SER A 19 12.24 -9.38 6.71
N SER A 20 12.00 -8.12 6.33
CA SER A 20 11.90 -7.03 7.29
C SER A 20 11.00 -5.89 6.80
N LYS A 21 10.42 -5.16 7.75
CA LYS A 21 9.70 -3.89 7.53
C LYS A 21 10.50 -2.92 6.64
N LYS A 22 11.78 -2.70 6.98
CA LYS A 22 12.64 -1.79 6.22
C LYS A 22 12.74 -2.20 4.74
N ARG A 23 12.97 -3.49 4.48
CA ARG A 23 13.09 -3.98 3.10
C ARG A 23 11.78 -3.84 2.32
N ALA A 24 10.63 -4.07 2.98
CA ALA A 24 9.32 -3.85 2.37
C ALA A 24 9.12 -2.38 1.98
N LEU A 25 9.47 -1.44 2.87
CA LEU A 25 9.39 0.00 2.59
C LEU A 25 10.34 0.45 1.46
N GLU A 26 11.57 -0.08 1.41
CA GLU A 26 12.52 0.22 0.32
C GLU A 26 11.96 -0.20 -1.04
N MET A 27 11.33 -1.38 -1.11
CA MET A 27 10.73 -1.90 -2.33
C MET A 27 9.51 -1.10 -2.78
N LEU A 28 8.65 -0.71 -1.83
CA LEU A 28 7.53 0.19 -2.11
C LEU A 28 8.02 1.54 -2.66
N GLY A 29 9.10 2.08 -2.09
CA GLY A 29 9.75 3.28 -2.62
C GLY A 29 10.26 3.12 -4.05
N GLU A 30 10.86 1.97 -4.37
CA GLU A 30 11.32 1.64 -5.72
C GLU A 30 10.16 1.61 -6.72
N MET A 31 9.11 0.84 -6.39
CA MET A 31 7.90 0.69 -7.20
C MET A 31 7.25 2.04 -7.52
N LEU A 32 7.13 2.92 -6.52
CA LEU A 32 6.52 4.24 -6.68
C LEU A 32 7.42 5.20 -7.47
N SER A 33 8.73 5.18 -7.25
CA SER A 33 9.68 6.07 -7.93
C SER A 33 9.74 5.85 -9.44
N ASN A 34 9.46 4.64 -9.91
CA ASN A 34 9.39 4.32 -11.34
C ASN A 34 8.25 5.08 -12.07
N HIS A 35 7.21 5.52 -11.35
CA HIS A 35 6.09 6.29 -11.92
C HIS A 35 6.14 7.78 -11.56
N LEU A 36 6.88 8.15 -10.51
CA LEU A 36 6.99 9.52 -10.02
C LEU A 36 8.38 10.11 -10.39
N PRO A 37 8.62 10.58 -11.63
CA PRO A 37 9.96 10.90 -12.13
C PRO A 37 10.67 12.05 -11.42
N LYS A 38 9.96 12.82 -10.59
CA LYS A 38 10.51 13.90 -9.78
C LYS A 38 10.94 13.44 -8.38
N LEU A 39 10.72 12.18 -8.04
CA LEU A 39 11.00 11.61 -6.73
C LEU A 39 11.90 10.39 -6.89
N THR A 40 12.95 10.35 -6.09
CA THR A 40 13.83 9.19 -5.98
C THR A 40 13.23 8.14 -5.05
N GLN A 41 13.66 6.88 -5.20
CA GLN A 41 13.35 5.82 -4.25
C GLN A 41 13.66 6.23 -2.81
N GLY A 42 14.81 6.89 -2.59
CA GLY A 42 15.25 7.34 -1.26
C GLY A 42 14.30 8.35 -0.64
N GLU A 43 13.86 9.36 -1.39
CA GLU A 43 12.91 10.37 -0.90
C GLU A 43 11.55 9.76 -0.53
N ILE A 44 11.08 8.79 -1.32
CA ILE A 44 9.83 8.08 -1.02
C ILE A 44 10.00 7.20 0.21
N PHE A 45 11.06 6.39 0.27
CA PHE A 45 11.38 5.55 1.43
C PHE A 45 11.47 6.38 2.71
N ASP A 46 12.20 7.49 2.70
CA ASP A 46 12.37 8.35 3.86
C ASP A 46 11.04 8.96 4.31
N SER A 47 10.16 9.32 3.38
CA SER A 47 8.80 9.80 3.68
C SER A 47 7.95 8.73 4.36
N LEU A 48 7.90 7.52 3.79
CA LEU A 48 7.16 6.39 4.35
C LEU A 48 7.70 6.02 5.74
N LEU A 49 9.03 5.95 5.90
CA LEU A 49 9.68 5.62 7.15
C LEU A 49 9.47 6.72 8.21
N ALA A 50 9.52 8.00 7.81
CA ALA A 50 9.24 9.11 8.71
C ALA A 50 7.80 9.03 9.25
N ARG A 51 6.82 8.68 8.41
CA ARG A 51 5.45 8.45 8.85
C ARG A 51 5.36 7.24 9.78
N GLU A 52 5.99 6.14 9.43
CA GLU A 52 5.99 4.89 10.22
C GLU A 52 6.59 5.10 11.63
N ARG A 53 7.59 5.99 11.77
CA ARG A 53 8.19 6.33 13.08
C ARG A 53 7.27 7.09 14.03
N LEU A 54 6.21 7.72 13.53
CA LEU A 54 5.20 8.37 14.38
C LEU A 54 4.27 7.34 15.05
N GLY A 55 4.29 6.11 14.56
CA GLY A 55 3.43 5.00 14.97
C GLY A 55 3.17 4.12 13.75
N SER A 56 3.14 2.80 14.00
CA SER A 56 2.96 1.80 12.95
C SER A 56 1.77 2.13 12.06
N THR A 57 1.97 1.99 10.75
CA THR A 57 0.91 2.06 9.74
C THR A 57 0.23 0.70 9.52
N GLY A 58 0.56 -0.30 10.34
CA GLY A 58 -0.19 -1.55 10.44
C GLY A 58 -1.62 -1.30 10.93
N LEU A 59 -2.59 -1.90 10.24
CA LEU A 59 -4.00 -1.88 10.65
C LEU A 59 -4.38 -3.08 11.53
N GLY A 60 -3.48 -4.07 11.60
CA GLY A 60 -3.79 -5.40 12.10
C GLY A 60 -4.24 -6.33 10.97
N HIS A 61 -4.56 -7.57 11.32
CA HIS A 61 -4.98 -8.64 10.41
C HIS A 61 -4.01 -8.83 9.24
N GLY A 62 -2.71 -8.65 9.50
CA GLY A 62 -1.63 -8.78 8.51
C GLY A 62 -1.56 -7.69 7.45
N VAL A 63 -2.17 -6.52 7.66
CA VAL A 63 -2.18 -5.41 6.69
C VAL A 63 -1.44 -4.17 7.21
N ALA A 64 -0.73 -3.48 6.31
CA ALA A 64 -0.24 -2.12 6.54
C ALA A 64 -0.55 -1.18 5.37
N ILE A 65 -0.71 0.11 5.68
CA ILE A 65 -0.87 1.18 4.68
C ILE A 65 0.23 2.23 4.85
N PRO A 66 1.47 1.97 4.40
CA PRO A 66 2.55 2.97 4.47
C PRO A 66 2.19 4.17 3.60
N HIS A 67 2.21 5.39 4.13
CA HIS A 67 1.78 6.56 3.36
C HIS A 67 2.60 7.82 3.63
N GLY A 68 2.65 8.71 2.65
CA GLY A 68 3.43 9.95 2.74
C GLY A 68 2.93 11.05 1.81
N ARG A 69 3.19 12.30 2.20
CA ARG A 69 2.93 13.49 1.39
C ARG A 69 4.26 14.01 0.85
N LEU A 70 4.36 14.24 -0.47
CA LEU A 70 5.62 14.64 -1.11
C LEU A 70 5.41 15.75 -2.14
N ALA A 71 6.21 16.82 -2.07
CA ALA A 71 6.10 17.96 -2.98
C ALA A 71 6.46 17.62 -4.44
N GLY A 72 7.21 16.55 -4.67
CA GLY A 72 7.54 16.05 -6.02
C GLY A 72 6.46 15.16 -6.64
N ALA A 73 5.43 14.76 -5.89
CA ALA A 73 4.33 13.96 -6.42
C ALA A 73 3.36 14.87 -7.18
N SER A 74 3.10 14.55 -8.45
CA SER A 74 2.16 15.28 -9.30
C SER A 74 0.71 14.83 -9.14
N GLU A 75 0.51 13.62 -8.62
CA GLU A 75 -0.79 12.96 -8.44
C GLU A 75 -0.69 11.94 -7.31
N ALA A 76 -1.83 11.46 -6.82
CA ALA A 76 -1.88 10.33 -5.91
C ALA A 76 -1.40 9.07 -6.64
N CYS A 77 -0.49 8.31 -6.03
CA CYS A 77 0.09 7.12 -6.61
C CYS A 77 0.19 6.01 -5.55
N ALA A 78 -0.23 4.80 -5.93
CA ALA A 78 -0.23 3.66 -5.04
C ALA A 78 0.63 2.50 -5.56
N ALA A 79 1.02 1.64 -4.63
CA ALA A 79 1.74 0.40 -4.86
C ALA A 79 1.18 -0.70 -3.92
N LEU A 80 0.94 -1.90 -4.47
CA LEU A 80 0.47 -3.05 -3.71
C LEU A 80 1.55 -4.13 -3.70
N LEU A 81 1.92 -4.56 -2.49
CA LEU A 81 2.90 -5.60 -2.26
C LEU A 81 2.28 -6.68 -1.39
N LYS A 82 2.17 -7.90 -1.93
CA LYS A 82 1.83 -9.10 -1.18
C LYS A 82 3.10 -9.91 -0.91
N LEU A 83 3.28 -10.32 0.34
CA LEU A 83 4.39 -11.15 0.78
C LEU A 83 3.90 -12.59 0.99
N GLU A 84 4.71 -13.56 0.58
CA GLU A 84 4.45 -14.97 0.88
C GLU A 84 4.55 -15.27 2.38
N LYS A 85 5.42 -14.54 3.08
CA LYS A 85 5.56 -14.60 4.53
C LYS A 85 5.51 -13.19 5.09
N GLY A 86 4.61 -12.98 6.03
CA GLY A 86 4.48 -11.69 6.70
C GLY A 86 5.75 -11.31 7.46
N VAL A 87 5.99 -10.01 7.56
CA VAL A 87 7.12 -9.44 8.32
C VAL A 87 6.64 -8.84 9.62
N ASP A 88 7.49 -8.84 10.63
CA ASP A 88 7.24 -8.05 11.84
C ASP A 88 7.13 -6.56 11.45
N TYR A 89 5.94 -6.01 11.70
CA TYR A 89 5.58 -4.66 11.32
C TYR A 89 5.19 -3.79 12.52
N ASP A 90 5.46 -4.23 13.76
CA ASP A 90 4.97 -3.54 14.97
C ASP A 90 3.46 -3.21 14.88
N ALA A 91 2.67 -4.11 14.26
CA ALA A 91 1.25 -3.89 14.07
C ALA A 91 0.52 -3.87 15.44
N PRO A 92 -0.61 -3.15 15.58
CA PRO A 92 -1.31 -3.01 16.86
C PRO A 92 -1.74 -4.34 17.52
N ASP A 93 -2.01 -5.37 16.71
CA ASP A 93 -2.38 -6.73 17.14
C ASP A 93 -1.17 -7.69 17.23
N SER A 94 0.04 -7.19 16.95
CA SER A 94 1.29 -7.97 16.88
C SER A 94 1.29 -9.07 15.81
N GLU A 95 0.35 -9.06 14.86
CA GLU A 95 0.38 -10.00 13.74
C GLU A 95 1.40 -9.55 12.68
N PRO A 96 2.14 -10.50 12.05
CA PRO A 96 3.02 -10.17 10.93
C PRO A 96 2.22 -9.63 9.73
N VAL A 97 2.75 -8.62 9.05
CA VAL A 97 2.12 -8.00 7.88
C VAL A 97 2.58 -8.68 6.59
N ASP A 98 1.63 -9.21 5.83
CA ASP A 98 1.84 -9.85 4.54
C ASP A 98 1.22 -9.08 3.37
N ILE A 99 0.34 -8.11 3.63
CA ILE A 99 -0.24 -7.23 2.61
C ILE A 99 0.12 -5.77 2.94
N LEU A 100 0.81 -5.11 2.01
CA LEU A 100 1.18 -3.70 2.13
C LEU A 100 0.61 -2.91 0.96
N PHE A 101 -0.14 -1.85 1.26
CA PHE A 101 -0.65 -0.91 0.27
C PHE A 101 -0.04 0.46 0.52
N ALA A 102 0.99 0.83 -0.24
CA ALA A 102 1.63 2.13 -0.09
C ALA A 102 0.91 3.23 -0.86
N LEU A 103 0.88 4.44 -0.29
CA LEU A 103 0.26 5.62 -0.89
C LEU A 103 1.18 6.84 -0.79
N VAL A 104 1.49 7.46 -1.93
CA VAL A 104 2.10 8.79 -1.99
C VAL A 104 1.11 9.75 -2.60
N VAL A 105 0.96 10.92 -1.99
CA VAL A 105 0.11 12.01 -2.49
C VAL A 105 0.89 13.32 -2.60
N PRO A 106 0.43 14.27 -3.44
CA PRO A 106 0.96 15.63 -3.46
C PRO A 106 0.93 16.29 -2.08
N ALA A 107 1.90 17.16 -1.79
CA ALA A 107 2.02 17.81 -0.48
C ALA A 107 0.81 18.70 -0.12
N ASP A 108 0.16 19.27 -1.14
CA ASP A 108 -1.00 20.15 -1.06
C ASP A 108 -2.35 19.42 -1.00
N CYS A 109 -2.40 18.11 -1.28
CA CYS A 109 -3.64 17.31 -1.19
C CYS A 109 -3.99 16.98 0.27
N THR A 110 -4.90 17.72 0.91
CA THR A 110 -5.36 17.41 2.28
C THR A 110 -6.49 16.39 2.33
N ASP A 111 -7.58 16.65 1.62
CA ASP A 111 -8.85 15.92 1.82
C ASP A 111 -8.87 14.59 1.06
N GLU A 112 -8.35 14.59 -0.17
CA GLU A 112 -8.21 13.40 -1.02
C GLU A 112 -7.41 12.30 -0.32
N HIS A 113 -6.31 12.66 0.35
CA HIS A 113 -5.48 11.71 1.09
C HIS A 113 -6.29 10.98 2.18
N LEU A 114 -7.05 11.71 2.99
CA LEU A 114 -7.84 11.11 4.07
C LEU A 114 -8.98 10.25 3.52
N GLN A 115 -9.58 10.63 2.39
CA GLN A 115 -10.60 9.84 1.71
C GLN A 115 -10.05 8.51 1.21
N ILE A 116 -8.88 8.51 0.54
CA ILE A 116 -8.23 7.29 0.07
C ILE A 116 -7.87 6.38 1.25
N LEU A 117 -7.30 6.92 2.33
CA LEU A 117 -6.97 6.13 3.51
C LEU A 117 -8.22 5.50 4.16
N ALA A 118 -9.34 6.22 4.22
CA ALA A 118 -10.59 5.70 4.76
C ALA A 118 -11.14 4.54 3.90
N LEU A 119 -11.09 4.68 2.58
CA LEU A 119 -11.51 3.62 1.64
C LEU A 119 -10.63 2.38 1.79
N LEU A 120 -9.30 2.54 1.83
CA LEU A 120 -8.37 1.44 2.04
C LEU A 120 -8.61 0.73 3.38
N ALA A 121 -8.78 1.49 4.46
CA ALA A 121 -9.08 0.92 5.78
C ALA A 121 -10.38 0.12 5.77
N ARG A 122 -11.40 0.58 5.03
CA ARG A 122 -12.66 -0.14 4.86
C ARG A 122 -12.48 -1.44 4.09
N MET A 123 -11.80 -1.40 2.94
CA MET A 123 -11.49 -2.59 2.13
C MET A 123 -10.77 -3.65 2.96
N PHE A 124 -9.74 -3.23 3.70
CA PHE A 124 -8.95 -4.15 4.52
C PHE A 124 -9.60 -4.53 5.85
N SER A 125 -10.73 -3.93 6.21
CA SER A 125 -11.52 -4.38 7.37
C SER A 125 -12.41 -5.58 7.06
N ASP A 126 -12.63 -5.90 5.78
CA ASP A 126 -13.41 -7.06 5.37
C ASP A 126 -12.55 -8.35 5.32
N PRO A 127 -12.82 -9.33 6.20
CA PRO A 127 -12.07 -10.57 6.24
C PRO A 127 -12.20 -11.39 4.94
N GLU A 128 -13.32 -11.29 4.22
CA GLU A 128 -13.51 -12.02 2.96
C GLU A 128 -12.60 -11.46 1.87
N THR A 129 -12.57 -10.13 1.73
CA THR A 129 -11.61 -9.43 0.85
C THR A 129 -10.16 -9.79 1.17
N LEU A 130 -9.76 -9.78 2.45
CA LEU A 130 -8.41 -10.19 2.85
C LEU A 130 -8.09 -11.65 2.50
N ALA A 131 -9.04 -12.56 2.72
CA ALA A 131 -8.86 -13.97 2.37
C ALA A 131 -8.68 -14.14 0.85
N ARG A 132 -9.49 -13.43 0.04
CA ARG A 132 -9.37 -13.43 -1.44
C ARG A 132 -8.00 -12.93 -1.86
N LEU A 133 -7.55 -11.78 -1.35
CA LEU A 133 -6.21 -11.22 -1.64
C LEU A 133 -5.08 -12.20 -1.29
N ARG A 134 -5.17 -12.89 -0.15
CA ARG A 134 -4.17 -13.90 0.25
C ARG A 134 -4.20 -15.15 -0.63
N SER A 135 -5.35 -15.51 -1.18
CA SER A 135 -5.49 -16.69 -2.04
C SER A 135 -5.04 -16.49 -3.50
N THR A 136 -4.79 -15.25 -3.94
CA THR A 136 -4.35 -14.97 -5.32
C THR A 136 -3.00 -15.58 -5.65
N SER A 137 -2.84 -16.02 -6.90
CA SER A 137 -1.60 -16.67 -7.37
C SER A 137 -0.63 -15.71 -8.05
N GLY A 138 -1.02 -14.47 -8.32
CA GLY A 138 -0.13 -13.51 -8.96
C GLY A 138 -0.59 -12.05 -8.95
N PRO A 139 0.28 -11.13 -9.40
CA PRO A 139 0.03 -9.70 -9.38
C PRO A 139 -1.20 -9.25 -10.18
N SER A 140 -1.46 -9.89 -11.33
CA SER A 140 -2.62 -9.55 -12.16
C SER A 140 -3.93 -9.83 -11.43
N ASP A 141 -4.05 -10.99 -10.77
CA ASP A 141 -5.24 -11.36 -10.00
C ASP A 141 -5.43 -10.43 -8.80
N LEU A 142 -4.35 -10.02 -8.14
CA LEU A 142 -4.41 -9.02 -7.07
C LEU A 142 -4.98 -7.69 -7.58
N LEU A 143 -4.47 -7.19 -8.70
CA LEU A 143 -4.96 -5.95 -9.29
C LEU A 143 -6.45 -6.05 -9.64
N THR A 144 -6.87 -7.14 -10.28
CA THR A 144 -8.27 -7.37 -10.62
C THR A 144 -9.16 -7.39 -9.38
N LEU A 145 -8.76 -8.09 -8.31
CA LEU A 145 -9.55 -8.11 -7.07
C LEU A 145 -9.73 -6.72 -6.45
N VAL A 146 -8.69 -5.89 -6.43
CA VAL A 146 -8.79 -4.52 -5.92
C VAL A 146 -9.72 -3.67 -6.79
N GLN A 147 -9.61 -3.80 -8.11
CA GLN A 147 -10.48 -3.09 -9.05
C GLN A 147 -11.95 -3.53 -8.95
N GLU A 148 -12.22 -4.81 -8.71
CA GLU A 148 -13.57 -5.34 -8.50
C GLU A 148 -14.19 -4.83 -7.19
N TRP A 149 -13.41 -4.76 -6.10
CA TRP A 149 -13.90 -4.29 -4.80
C TRP A 149 -14.48 -2.86 -4.89
N ASP A 150 -13.84 -1.97 -5.65
CA ASP A 150 -14.34 -0.61 -5.86
C ASP A 150 -15.71 -0.56 -6.57
N THR A 151 -15.99 -1.53 -7.44
CA THR A 151 -17.28 -1.61 -8.15
C THR A 151 -18.41 -2.12 -7.26
N GLU A 152 -18.09 -2.88 -6.22
CA GLU A 152 -19.07 -3.40 -5.25
C GLU A 152 -19.41 -2.35 -4.17
N ASP A 153 -18.47 -1.48 -3.78
CA ASP A 153 -18.69 -0.44 -2.75
C ASP A 153 -19.42 0.82 -3.26
N THR A 154 -19.50 0.99 -4.58
CA THR A 154 -20.24 2.09 -5.21
C THR A 154 -21.68 1.72 -5.59
N GLY A 155 -22.14 0.51 -5.20
CA GLY A 155 -23.48 -0.04 -5.44
C GLY A 155 -24.46 0.09 -4.27
#